data_AF-A0A223EEX7-F1
#
_entry.id   AF-A0A223EEX7-F1
#
_cell.length_a   1.000
_cell.length_b   1.000
_cell.length_c   1.000
_cell.angle_alpha   90.00
_cell.angle_beta   90.00
_cell.angle_gamma   90.00
#
_symmetry.space_group_name_H-M   'P 1'
#
loop_
_entity.id
_entity.type
_entity.pdbx_description
1 polymer ?
#
loop_
_entity_poly.entity_id
_entity_poly.type
_entity_poly.pdbx_seq_one_letter_code
_entity_poly.pdbx_strand_id
1 'polypeptide(L)'
;MKQYFGRPYVWGGRTPAAGGFDCSGLLEYAFAQGGMDMYGLAQTQYNKTKPVSEEHIKPGDFVFFSTYKPGASHLGMYVSMPIAVVVFHLYLGSKLL
;
A
#
# COMPACT_ATOMS: atom_id res chain seq x y z
N MET A 1 -7.82 -3.01 10.71
CA MET A 1 -8.10 -3.23 9.27
C MET A 1 -9.18 -4.27 8.96
N LYS A 2 -9.33 -5.37 9.74
CA LYS A 2 -10.33 -6.43 9.45
C LYS A 2 -11.77 -5.94 9.23
N GLN A 3 -12.19 -4.89 9.92
CA GLN A 3 -13.53 -4.27 9.80
C GLN A 3 -13.85 -3.66 8.42
N TYR A 4 -12.87 -3.55 7.53
CA TYR A 4 -13.05 -3.02 6.18
C TYR A 4 -13.08 -4.11 5.11
N PHE A 5 -12.92 -5.38 5.49
CA PHE A 5 -12.98 -6.50 4.55
C PHE A 5 -14.38 -6.64 3.94
N GLY A 6 -14.44 -6.93 2.64
CA GLY A 6 -15.70 -7.07 1.90
C GLY A 6 -16.43 -5.75 1.60
N ARG A 7 -15.88 -4.59 1.98
CA ARG A 7 -16.45 -3.30 1.58
C ARG A 7 -16.24 -3.05 0.08
N PRO A 8 -17.19 -2.38 -0.60
CA PRO A 8 -17.02 -2.02 -2.00
C PRO A 8 -15.78 -1.16 -2.25
N TYR A 9 -15.14 -1.40 -3.39
CA TYR A 9 -14.08 -0.53 -3.90
C TYR A 9 -14.69 0.81 -4.34
N VAL A 10 -14.09 1.91 -3.88
CA VAL A 10 -14.52 3.27 -4.25
C VAL A 10 -13.34 4.00 -4.84
N TRP A 11 -13.39 4.30 -6.14
CA TRP A 11 -12.33 5.03 -6.82
C TRP A 11 -12.12 6.42 -6.19
N GLY A 12 -10.89 6.74 -5.77
CA GLY A 12 -10.60 7.98 -5.04
C GLY A 12 -11.02 7.96 -3.57
N GLY A 13 -11.56 6.84 -3.06
CA GLY A 13 -12.00 6.72 -1.67
C GLY A 13 -10.83 6.72 -0.70
N ARG A 14 -10.90 7.58 0.33
CA ARG A 14 -9.84 7.76 1.36
C ARG A 14 -10.29 7.50 2.79
N THR A 15 -11.59 7.36 3.01
CA THR A 15 -12.12 7.14 4.37
C THR A 15 -13.31 6.21 4.36
N PRO A 16 -13.57 5.49 5.47
CA PRO A 16 -14.79 4.70 5.60
C PRO A 16 -16.07 5.55 5.49
N ALA A 17 -16.01 6.81 5.94
CA ALA A 17 -17.13 7.76 5.90
C ALA A 17 -17.45 8.24 4.47
N ALA A 18 -16.45 8.27 3.58
CA ALA A 18 -16.62 8.59 2.17
C ALA A 18 -17.12 7.41 1.31
N GLY A 19 -17.64 6.34 1.95
CA GLY A 19 -18.20 5.18 1.27
C GLY A 19 -17.22 4.04 1.01
N GLY A 20 -15.92 4.23 1.25
CA GLY A 20 -14.93 3.16 1.09
C GLY A 20 -13.55 3.67 0.67
N PHE A 21 -12.78 2.77 0.08
CA PHE A 21 -11.39 3.01 -0.27
C PHE A 21 -11.10 2.58 -1.71
N ASP A 22 -10.15 3.29 -2.33
CA ASP A 22 -9.35 2.71 -3.40
C ASP A 22 -8.11 2.01 -2.82
N CYS A 23 -7.30 1.43 -3.71
CA CYS A 23 -6.09 0.71 -3.33
C CYS A 23 -5.11 1.55 -2.49
N SER A 24 -4.78 2.75 -2.96
CA SER A 24 -3.89 3.68 -2.26
C SER A 24 -4.52 4.26 -0.99
N GLY A 25 -5.82 4.57 -1.03
CA GLY A 25 -6.56 5.17 0.06
C GLY A 25 -6.68 4.26 1.27
N LEU A 26 -6.81 2.95 1.05
CA LEU A 26 -6.83 1.97 2.14
C LEU A 26 -5.50 1.97 2.91
N LEU A 27 -4.37 1.97 2.18
CA LEU A 27 -3.04 1.98 2.79
C LEU A 27 -2.71 3.34 3.40
N GLU A 28 -3.05 4.44 2.74
CA GLU A 28 -2.96 5.80 3.29
C GLU A 28 -3.66 5.89 4.66
N TYR A 29 -4.92 5.46 4.72
CA TYR A 29 -5.70 5.48 5.95
C TYR A 29 -5.14 4.56 7.04
N ALA A 30 -4.69 3.36 6.68
CA ALA A 30 -4.13 2.40 7.64
C ALA A 30 -2.82 2.91 8.25
N PHE A 31 -1.91 3.42 7.43
CA PHE A 31 -0.59 3.87 7.85
C PHE A 31 -0.65 5.22 8.58
N ALA A 32 -1.59 6.09 8.24
CA ALA A 32 -1.83 7.34 8.96
C ALA A 32 -2.19 7.11 10.45
N GLN A 33 -2.87 6.00 10.79
CA GLN A 33 -3.16 5.65 12.18
C GLN A 33 -1.90 5.32 13.00
N GLY A 34 -0.84 4.85 12.32
CA GLY A 34 0.48 4.65 12.90
C GLY A 34 1.40 5.87 12.79
N GLY A 35 0.89 7.03 12.34
CA GLY A 35 1.67 8.25 12.16
C GLY A 35 2.58 8.25 10.92
N MET A 36 2.36 7.34 9.97
CA MET A 36 3.17 7.22 8.76
C MET A 36 2.49 7.91 7.57
N ASP A 37 3.23 8.78 6.87
CA ASP A 37 2.71 9.50 5.71
C ASP A 37 2.79 8.68 4.42
N MET A 38 1.68 8.04 4.07
CA MET A 38 1.47 7.39 2.78
C MET A 38 0.44 8.11 1.90
N TYR A 39 0.28 9.43 2.08
CA TYR A 39 -0.67 10.20 1.28
C TYR A 39 -0.32 10.19 -0.21
N GLY A 40 -1.32 9.91 -1.06
CA GLY A 40 -1.21 10.05 -2.52
C GLY A 40 -1.67 8.83 -3.31
N LEU A 41 -1.36 8.83 -4.61
CA LEU A 41 -1.69 7.74 -5.53
C LEU A 41 -0.70 6.57 -5.40
N ALA A 42 -1.01 5.44 -6.04
CA ALA A 42 -0.11 4.28 -6.14
C ALA A 42 1.32 4.66 -6.52
N GLN A 43 1.50 5.52 -7.53
CA GLN A 43 2.83 5.98 -7.95
C GLN A 43 3.55 6.84 -6.89
N THR A 44 2.80 7.66 -6.15
CA THR A 44 3.37 8.47 -5.06
C THR A 44 3.86 7.56 -3.93
N GLN A 45 3.05 6.58 -3.54
CA GLN A 45 3.41 5.61 -2.51
C GLN A 45 4.60 4.75 -2.93
N TYR A 46 4.66 4.33 -4.20
CA TYR A 46 5.85 3.66 -4.77
C TYR A 46 7.12 4.47 -4.55
N ASN A 47 7.09 5.77 -4.86
CA ASN A 47 8.25 6.65 -4.69
C ASN A 47 8.65 6.90 -3.22
N LYS A 48 7.74 6.67 -2.26
CA LYS A 48 8.01 6.73 -0.81
C LYS A 48 8.55 5.43 -0.22
N THR A 49 8.71 4.39 -1.03
CA THR A 49 9.11 3.05 -0.59
C THR A 49 10.44 2.64 -1.20
N LYS A 50 11.08 1.61 -0.64
CA LYS A 50 12.34 1.04 -1.14
C LYS A 50 12.14 -0.38 -1.64
N PRO A 51 12.69 -0.76 -2.81
CA PRO A 51 12.53 -2.12 -3.32
C PRO A 51 13.16 -3.15 -2.38
N VAL A 52 12.51 -4.30 -2.28
CA VAL A 52 12.97 -5.46 -1.50
C VAL A 52 13.00 -6.68 -2.42
N SER A 53 13.97 -7.58 -2.23
CA SER A 53 13.97 -8.84 -2.96
C SER A 53 12.88 -9.78 -2.44
N GLU A 54 12.34 -10.64 -3.29
CA GLU A 54 11.25 -11.56 -2.92
C GLU A 54 11.59 -12.44 -1.71
N GLU A 55 12.87 -12.81 -1.55
CA GLU A 55 13.38 -13.58 -0.41
C GLU A 55 13.25 -12.85 0.95
N HIS A 56 13.17 -11.52 0.93
CA HIS A 56 13.12 -10.70 2.15
C HIS A 56 11.74 -10.09 2.40
N ILE A 57 10.72 -10.46 1.62
CA ILE A 57 9.35 -9.95 1.80
C ILE A 57 8.82 -10.30 3.20
N LYS A 58 8.23 -9.32 3.87
CA LYS A 58 7.62 -9.46 5.19
C LYS A 58 6.18 -8.96 5.17
N PRO A 59 5.29 -9.54 5.99
CA PRO A 59 3.95 -8.98 6.19
C PRO A 59 4.03 -7.49 6.53
N GLY A 60 3.29 -6.67 5.78
CA GLY A 60 3.37 -5.21 5.85
C GLY A 60 4.09 -4.55 4.69
N ASP A 61 4.87 -5.29 3.89
CA ASP A 61 5.49 -4.76 2.69
C ASP A 61 4.44 -4.45 1.62
N PHE A 62 4.71 -3.43 0.82
CA PHE A 62 3.82 -2.94 -0.22
C PHE A 62 4.11 -3.70 -1.49
N VAL A 63 3.06 -4.00 -2.21
CA VAL A 63 3.13 -4.73 -3.46
C VAL A 63 2.56 -3.84 -4.55
N PHE A 64 3.31 -3.60 -5.63
CA PHE A 64 2.87 -2.72 -6.71
C PHE A 64 2.67 -3.47 -8.03
N PHE A 65 1.66 -3.02 -8.78
CA PHE A 65 1.27 -3.60 -10.07
C PHE A 65 1.09 -2.51 -11.12
N SER A 66 1.38 -2.88 -12.37
CA SER A 66 0.98 -2.12 -13.56
C SER A 66 -0.29 -2.76 -14.13
N THR A 67 -1.44 -2.12 -13.95
CA THR A 67 -2.76 -2.64 -14.36
C THR A 67 -3.40 -1.78 -15.45
N TYR A 68 -3.79 -0.54 -15.14
CA TYR A 68 -4.55 0.32 -16.06
C TYR A 68 -3.72 1.41 -16.74
N LYS A 69 -2.47 1.62 -16.31
CA LYS A 69 -1.51 2.51 -16.97
C LYS A 69 -0.08 2.02 -16.70
N PRO A 70 0.90 2.38 -17.55
CA PRO A 70 2.31 2.11 -17.29
C PRO A 70 2.76 2.67 -15.93
N GLY A 71 3.62 1.91 -15.25
CA GLY A 71 4.12 2.21 -13.91
C GLY A 71 3.19 1.76 -12.79
N ALA A 72 3.48 2.18 -11.56
CA ALA A 72 2.72 1.80 -10.38
C ALA A 72 1.31 2.42 -10.44
N SER A 73 0.34 1.61 -10.82
CA SER A 73 -1.06 2.01 -11.00
C SER A 73 -1.99 1.32 -10.03
N HIS A 74 -1.60 0.17 -9.49
CA HIS A 74 -2.31 -0.49 -8.40
C HIS A 74 -1.33 -0.98 -7.34
N LEU A 75 -1.83 -1.21 -6.13
CA LEU A 75 -1.03 -1.72 -5.03
C LEU A 75 -1.85 -2.48 -4.01
N GLY A 76 -1.17 -3.34 -3.28
CA GLY A 76 -1.66 -4.02 -2.09
C GLY A 76 -0.59 -4.06 -1.01
N MET A 77 -0.89 -4.75 0.07
CA MET A 77 0.06 -5.04 1.14
C MET A 77 0.16 -6.54 1.29
N TYR A 78 1.39 -7.03 1.38
CA TYR A 78 1.65 -8.44 1.61
C TYR A 78 1.24 -8.82 3.03
N VAL A 79 0.47 -9.91 3.15
CA VAL A 79 -0.03 -10.44 4.42
C VAL A 79 0.48 -11.86 4.66
N SER A 80 0.49 -12.71 3.63
CA SER A 80 1.04 -14.07 3.66
C SER A 80 1.20 -14.64 2.24
N MET A 81 2.03 -15.68 2.09
CA MET A 81 2.25 -16.41 0.83
C MET A 81 0.97 -17.09 0.29
N PRO A 82 0.90 -17.42 -1.02
CA PRO A 82 1.91 -17.21 -2.07
C PRO A 82 1.53 -16.07 -3.05
N ILE A 83 2.40 -15.08 -3.25
CA ILE A 83 2.23 -14.02 -4.28
C ILE A 83 3.60 -13.68 -4.88
N ALA A 84 3.72 -13.67 -6.22
CA ALA A 84 4.91 -13.26 -6.98
C ALA A 84 4.69 -11.88 -7.61
N VAL A 85 5.30 -10.83 -7.04
CA VAL A 85 4.92 -9.43 -7.27
C VAL A 85 6.05 -8.47 -6.84
N VAL A 86 6.09 -7.25 -7.37
CA VAL A 86 7.13 -6.28 -7.00
C VAL A 86 6.87 -5.73 -5.59
N VAL A 87 7.84 -5.93 -4.71
CA VAL A 87 7.74 -5.66 -3.27
C VAL A 87 8.57 -4.45 -2.88
N PHE A 88 8.00 -3.59 -2.04
CA PHE A 88 8.71 -2.46 -1.46
C PHE A 88 8.47 -2.35 0.04
N HIS A 89 9.53 -2.04 0.78
CA HIS A 89 9.46 -1.68 2.19
C HIS A 89 9.12 -0.21 2.36
N LEU A 90 8.43 0.11 3.45
CA LEU A 90 8.19 1.49 3.81
C LEU A 90 9.52 2.20 4.16
N TYR A 91 9.77 3.36 3.55
CA TYR A 91 10.90 4.19 3.95
C TYR A 91 10.55 5.00 5.20
N LEU A 92 10.80 4.43 6.38
CA LEU A 92 10.79 5.16 7.63
C LEU A 92 12.06 6.01 7.66
N GLY A 93 11.92 7.33 7.47
CA GLY A 93 13.01 8.30 7.55
C GLY A 93 13.59 8.50 8.95
N SER A 94 13.77 7.43 9.73
CA SER A 94 14.54 7.42 10.97
C SER A 94 15.72 6.48 10.78
N LYS A 95 16.93 7.02 10.95
CA LYS A 95 18.20 6.30 10.97
C LYS A 95 18.03 4.87 11.51
N LEU A 96 18.54 3.88 10.77
CA LEU A 96 19.05 2.68 11.41
C LEU A 96 20.04 3.12 12.49
N LEU A 97 19.77 2.76 13.74
CA LEU A 97 20.84 2.29 14.63
C LEU A 97 20.94 0.79 14.41
#